data_AF-A0A958HHT9-F1
#
_entry.id   AF-A0A958HHT9-F1
#
_cell.length_a   1.000
_cell.length_b   1.000
_cell.length_c   1.000
_cell.angle_alpha   90.00
_cell.angle_beta   90.00
_cell.angle_gamma   90.00
#
_symmetry.space_group_name_H-M   'P 1'
#
loop_
_entity.id
_entity.type
_entity.pdbx_description
1 polymer ?
#
loop_
_entity_poly.entity_id
_entity_poly.type
_entity_poly.pdbx_seq_one_letter_code
_entity_poly.pdbx_strand_id
1 'polypeptide(L)'
;MLSLTLILSACASQQPKLIGANPPPQPSDRSEPIGDFFATVNTYPTGKFDTRWVQAARVQDAKLHAGKPQGKHASAKGSGMLDPTAFTPLGPRPLQSGQFRYAGRVNDIVVSPEPLDPLNPNSHRVLIATDGGGVWRSDNCCDTSTTFESVTDDPEIQSIAIGDLAMDPNNPLVIYAGTGDLRFGSWSFGSAGLLQTTDGGDSWRVLGRDQFGPSYPVAPSAYSQHQAIGKVAVNPNQSSQLIVGTKTGLFFSYDTGENWTGPCLTNSFGPQSANPHRQDITGLLALNQGGTTMLYAAVGTRGQATPVQPDLDFNGANGIYRAAMPSAGCPASWERISRADNGWPAELGNGNSFGPIG
;
A
#
# COMPACT_ATOMS: atom_id res chain seq x y z
N MET A 1 -17.76 -51.57 5.54
CA MET A 1 -19.20 -51.71 5.26
C MET A 1 -19.89 -50.59 6.02
N LEU A 2 -20.52 -49.55 5.49
CA LEU A 2 -21.03 -49.08 4.18
C LEU A 2 -20.56 -47.61 4.02
N SER A 3 -19.97 -47.14 2.91
CA SER A 3 -20.58 -46.61 1.68
C SER A 3 -21.88 -45.81 1.85
N LEU A 4 -21.83 -44.49 1.65
CA LEU A 4 -22.90 -43.77 0.96
C LEU A 4 -22.34 -42.64 0.10
N THR A 5 -22.56 -42.82 -1.20
CA THR A 5 -22.23 -41.97 -2.34
C THR A 5 -23.23 -40.82 -2.42
N LEU A 6 -22.79 -39.58 -2.66
CA LEU A 6 -23.67 -38.51 -3.17
C LEU A 6 -23.31 -38.20 -4.62
N ILE A 7 -24.36 -38.19 -5.43
CA ILE A 7 -24.40 -38.13 -6.87
C ILE A 7 -24.26 -36.66 -7.32
N LEU A 8 -23.24 -36.36 -8.12
CA LEU A 8 -23.20 -35.17 -8.98
C LEU A 8 -23.55 -35.62 -10.40
N SER A 9 -24.77 -35.31 -10.85
CA SER A 9 -25.13 -35.41 -12.28
C SER A 9 -25.07 -34.03 -12.92
N ALA A 10 -24.06 -33.90 -13.79
CA ALA A 10 -24.04 -33.24 -15.09
C ALA A 10 -25.05 -32.12 -15.41
N CYS A 11 -24.50 -30.96 -15.77
CA CYS A 11 -24.74 -30.40 -17.10
C CYS A 11 -23.42 -29.80 -17.61
N ALA A 12 -22.86 -30.43 -18.64
CA ALA A 12 -21.69 -29.97 -19.37
C ALA A 12 -22.14 -29.37 -20.70
N SER A 13 -21.63 -28.20 -21.06
CA SER A 13 -21.35 -27.91 -22.47
C SER A 13 -20.17 -26.97 -22.60
N GLN A 14 -19.06 -27.56 -23.02
CA GLN A 14 -17.82 -26.98 -23.57
C GLN A 14 -16.82 -26.38 -22.58
N GLN A 15 -15.96 -27.26 -22.04
CA GLN A 15 -14.62 -26.85 -21.62
C GLN A 15 -13.87 -26.25 -22.82
N PRO A 16 -13.28 -25.04 -22.72
CA PRO A 16 -12.36 -24.58 -23.74
C PRO A 16 -11.16 -25.53 -23.80
N LYS A 17 -10.78 -25.92 -25.03
CA LYS A 17 -9.61 -26.76 -25.29
C LYS A 17 -8.38 -26.14 -24.62
N LEU A 18 -7.87 -26.82 -23.59
CA LEU A 18 -6.57 -26.56 -23.00
C LEU A 18 -5.51 -26.81 -24.08
N ILE A 19 -4.82 -25.75 -24.51
CA ILE A 19 -3.51 -25.91 -25.14
C ILE A 19 -2.61 -26.46 -24.04
N GLY A 20 -2.01 -27.63 -24.25
CA GLY A 20 -1.32 -28.42 -23.22
C GLY A 20 -0.45 -27.55 -22.32
N ALA A 21 -0.73 -27.56 -21.03
CA ALA A 21 0.15 -26.96 -20.04
C ALA A 21 1.49 -27.69 -20.10
N ASN A 22 2.57 -26.96 -20.38
CA ASN A 22 3.90 -27.52 -20.26
C ASN A 22 4.10 -28.01 -18.81
N PRO A 23 4.75 -29.17 -18.60
CA PRO A 23 5.10 -29.60 -17.26
C PRO A 23 5.94 -28.51 -16.58
N PRO A 24 5.80 -28.34 -15.25
CA PRO A 24 6.56 -27.33 -14.53
C PRO A 24 8.06 -27.56 -14.77
N PRO A 25 8.83 -26.50 -15.10
CA PRO A 25 10.26 -26.63 -15.33
C PRO A 25 10.93 -27.14 -14.05
N GLN A 26 11.79 -28.15 -14.22
CA GLN A 26 12.55 -28.73 -13.11
C GLN A 26 13.54 -27.68 -12.56
N PRO A 27 13.80 -27.66 -11.24
CA PRO A 27 14.77 -26.73 -10.66
C PRO A 27 16.15 -26.93 -11.29
N SER A 28 16.69 -25.90 -11.94
CA SER A 28 18.09 -25.90 -12.37
C SER A 28 18.98 -25.45 -11.20
N ASP A 29 20.05 -26.18 -10.96
CA ASP A 29 21.04 -25.92 -9.90
C ASP A 29 22.03 -24.80 -10.27
N ARG A 30 21.66 -23.93 -11.23
CA ARG A 30 22.52 -22.88 -11.77
C ARG A 30 21.96 -21.51 -11.39
N SER A 31 22.82 -20.67 -10.83
CA SER A 31 22.59 -19.23 -10.72
C SER A 31 22.34 -18.65 -12.12
N GLU A 32 21.10 -18.28 -12.41
CA GLU A 32 20.73 -17.60 -13.65
C GLU A 32 21.47 -16.23 -13.70
N PRO A 33 22.10 -15.87 -14.83
CA PRO A 33 22.80 -14.59 -14.95
C PRO A 33 21.83 -13.42 -14.73
N ILE A 34 22.15 -12.56 -13.77
CA ILE A 34 21.40 -11.34 -13.44
C ILE A 34 21.69 -10.30 -14.53
N GLY A 35 20.90 -10.35 -15.61
CA GLY A 35 20.90 -9.38 -16.70
C GLY A 35 19.67 -8.46 -16.74
N ASP A 36 18.68 -8.71 -15.88
CA ASP A 36 17.42 -7.97 -15.87
C ASP A 36 17.46 -6.77 -14.92
N PHE A 37 17.11 -5.60 -15.44
CA PHE A 37 16.84 -4.37 -14.69
C PHE A 37 16.01 -4.63 -13.42
N PHE A 38 15.01 -5.52 -13.50
CA PHE A 38 14.18 -5.89 -12.36
C PHE A 38 14.96 -6.59 -11.24
N ALA A 39 15.90 -7.47 -11.56
CA ALA A 39 16.73 -8.11 -10.56
C ALA A 39 17.70 -7.09 -9.94
N THR A 40 18.28 -6.18 -10.74
CA THR A 40 19.13 -5.10 -10.23
C THR A 40 18.37 -4.17 -9.28
N VAL A 41 17.14 -3.75 -9.63
CA VAL A 41 16.30 -2.88 -8.78
C VAL A 41 15.85 -3.60 -7.50
N ASN A 42 15.45 -4.88 -7.60
CA ASN A 42 14.93 -5.62 -6.44
C ASN A 42 16.02 -6.16 -5.50
N THR A 43 17.27 -6.22 -5.95
CA THR A 43 18.41 -6.70 -5.15
C THR A 43 19.31 -5.56 -4.68
N TYR A 44 19.02 -4.33 -5.15
CA TYR A 44 19.68 -3.13 -4.69
C TYR A 44 19.58 -3.00 -3.16
N PRO A 45 20.66 -2.63 -2.46
CA PRO A 45 22.01 -2.31 -2.96
C PRO A 45 22.95 -3.52 -2.98
N THR A 46 22.49 -4.68 -2.52
CA THR A 46 23.36 -5.85 -2.29
C THR A 46 23.77 -6.57 -3.57
N GLY A 47 22.97 -6.44 -4.64
CA GLY A 47 23.12 -7.22 -5.88
C GLY A 47 22.92 -8.73 -5.67
N LYS A 48 22.51 -9.16 -4.47
CA LYS A 48 22.31 -10.56 -4.11
C LYS A 48 20.86 -10.95 -4.27
N PHE A 49 20.60 -11.96 -5.10
CA PHE A 49 19.28 -12.49 -5.36
C PHE A 49 19.25 -13.99 -5.11
N ASP A 50 18.32 -14.47 -4.29
CA ASP A 50 18.04 -15.90 -4.20
C ASP A 50 16.97 -16.25 -5.23
N THR A 51 17.37 -16.96 -6.29
CA THR A 51 16.46 -17.36 -7.38
C THR A 51 15.32 -18.25 -6.90
N ARG A 52 15.45 -18.91 -5.74
CA ARG A 52 14.37 -19.70 -5.13
C ARG A 52 13.17 -18.83 -4.77
N TRP A 53 13.36 -17.54 -4.51
CA TRP A 53 12.25 -16.63 -4.23
C TRP A 53 11.39 -16.39 -5.45
N VAL A 54 12.00 -16.21 -6.63
CA VAL A 54 11.24 -16.11 -7.89
C VAL A 54 10.54 -17.41 -8.20
N GLN A 55 11.19 -18.54 -7.93
CA GLN A 55 10.55 -19.84 -8.13
C GLN A 55 9.33 -20.00 -7.20
N ALA A 56 9.46 -19.64 -5.91
CA ALA A 56 8.35 -19.67 -4.95
C ALA A 56 7.23 -18.69 -5.35
N ALA A 57 7.59 -17.47 -5.74
CA ALA A 57 6.65 -16.46 -6.23
C ALA A 57 5.94 -16.95 -7.51
N ARG A 58 6.67 -17.58 -8.44
CA ARG A 58 6.09 -18.16 -9.67
C ARG A 58 5.13 -19.31 -9.36
N VAL A 59 5.42 -20.14 -8.36
CA VAL A 59 4.49 -21.19 -7.91
C VAL A 59 3.22 -20.60 -7.31
N GLN A 60 3.30 -19.47 -6.60
CA GLN A 60 2.13 -18.75 -6.11
C GLN A 60 1.38 -18.05 -7.24
N ASP A 61 2.08 -17.35 -8.13
CA ASP A 61 1.54 -16.66 -9.31
C ASP A 61 0.82 -17.63 -10.24
N ALA A 62 1.35 -18.84 -10.44
CA ALA A 62 0.69 -19.89 -11.22
C ALA A 62 -0.65 -20.36 -10.62
N LYS A 63 -0.92 -20.07 -9.33
CA LYS A 63 -2.24 -20.31 -8.70
C LYS A 63 -3.20 -19.16 -8.96
N LEU A 64 -2.69 -17.98 -9.30
CA LEU A 64 -3.51 -16.83 -9.68
C LEU A 64 -4.07 -17.07 -11.09
N HIS A 65 -5.38 -16.95 -11.22
CA HIS A 65 -6.02 -17.06 -12.52
C HIS A 65 -5.86 -15.73 -13.24
N ALA A 66 -4.91 -15.66 -14.18
CA ALA A 66 -4.76 -14.48 -15.03
C ALA A 66 -5.96 -14.38 -15.99
N GLY A 67 -6.77 -13.34 -15.79
CA GLY A 67 -7.89 -13.01 -16.67
C GLY A 67 -7.88 -11.52 -16.98
N LYS A 68 -8.27 -11.14 -18.21
CA LYS A 68 -8.76 -9.77 -18.41
C LYS A 68 -10.11 -9.69 -17.70
N PRO A 69 -10.36 -8.67 -16.87
CA PRO A 69 -11.69 -8.44 -16.32
C PRO A 69 -12.71 -8.53 -17.46
N GLN A 70 -13.75 -9.34 -17.28
CA GLN A 70 -14.83 -9.38 -18.25
C GLN A 70 -15.46 -7.99 -18.29
N GLY A 71 -15.76 -7.48 -19.48
CA GLY A 71 -16.35 -6.16 -19.62
C GLY A 71 -16.31 -5.67 -21.06
N LYS A 72 -17.43 -5.12 -21.53
CA LYS A 72 -17.37 -4.25 -22.70
C LYS A 72 -16.71 -2.98 -22.21
N HIS A 73 -15.49 -2.68 -22.67
CA HIS A 73 -14.94 -1.32 -22.54
C HIS A 73 -15.86 -0.39 -23.31
N ALA A 74 -16.90 0.12 -22.65
CA ALA A 74 -17.79 1.11 -23.20
C ALA A 74 -16.92 2.34 -23.45
N SER A 75 -16.47 2.48 -24.70
CA SER A 75 -16.05 3.78 -25.18
C SER A 75 -17.33 4.60 -25.23
N ALA A 76 -17.68 5.27 -24.14
CA ALA A 76 -18.70 6.29 -24.14
C ALA A 76 -18.21 7.44 -25.04
N LYS A 77 -18.29 7.22 -26.36
CA LYS A 77 -18.14 8.21 -27.42
C LYS A 77 -19.44 9.01 -27.61
N GLY A 78 -20.43 8.80 -26.75
CA GLY A 78 -21.62 9.63 -26.69
C GLY A 78 -21.39 10.73 -25.68
N SER A 79 -21.03 11.92 -26.15
CA SER A 79 -21.28 13.14 -25.39
C SER A 79 -22.80 13.29 -25.30
N GLY A 80 -23.41 12.71 -24.27
CA GLY A 80 -24.59 13.36 -23.71
C GLY A 80 -24.18 14.81 -23.42
N MET A 81 -25.02 15.76 -23.80
CA MET A 81 -24.81 17.14 -23.42
C MET A 81 -24.69 17.17 -21.90
N LEU A 82 -23.55 17.62 -21.38
CA LEU A 82 -23.35 17.76 -19.93
C LEU A 82 -24.43 18.71 -19.42
N ASP A 83 -25.04 18.37 -18.29
CA ASP A 83 -25.97 19.27 -17.62
C ASP A 83 -25.19 20.48 -17.09
N PRO A 84 -25.45 21.71 -17.55
CA PRO A 84 -24.74 22.90 -17.07
C PRO A 84 -25.05 23.21 -15.59
N THR A 85 -26.05 22.56 -15.00
CA THR A 85 -26.51 22.75 -13.62
C THR A 85 -26.19 21.57 -12.70
N ALA A 86 -25.63 20.47 -13.22
CA ALA A 86 -25.30 19.30 -12.43
C ALA A 86 -23.89 18.79 -12.72
N PHE A 87 -23.19 18.40 -11.66
CA PHE A 87 -21.90 17.74 -11.81
C PHE A 87 -22.09 16.35 -12.44
N THR A 88 -21.34 16.06 -13.51
CA THR A 88 -21.32 14.74 -14.14
C THR A 88 -19.98 14.07 -13.84
N PRO A 89 -19.91 13.11 -12.91
CA PRO A 89 -18.68 12.37 -12.67
C PRO A 89 -18.35 11.51 -13.89
N LEU A 90 -17.12 11.63 -14.39
CA LEU A 90 -16.63 10.83 -15.52
C LEU A 90 -15.92 9.54 -15.08
N GLY A 91 -15.93 9.26 -13.78
CA GLY A 91 -15.14 8.20 -13.15
C GLY A 91 -13.63 8.49 -13.16
N PRO A 92 -12.83 7.61 -12.55
CA PRO A 92 -11.39 7.58 -12.76
C PRO A 92 -11.15 6.95 -14.13
N ARG A 93 -11.20 7.77 -15.19
CA ARG A 93 -10.94 7.33 -16.57
C ARG A 93 -9.71 8.01 -17.16
N PRO A 94 -8.91 7.31 -17.98
CA PRO A 94 -7.84 7.94 -18.72
C PRO A 94 -8.38 9.05 -19.63
N LEU A 95 -7.70 10.19 -19.67
CA LEU A 95 -7.92 11.24 -20.66
C LEU A 95 -7.36 10.74 -22.01
N GLN A 96 -8.21 10.76 -23.03
CA GLN A 96 -7.78 10.46 -24.41
C GLN A 96 -7.37 11.76 -25.10
N SER A 97 -6.13 11.85 -25.56
CA SER A 97 -5.66 12.94 -26.43
C SER A 97 -4.96 12.33 -27.65
N GLY A 98 -5.62 12.45 -28.82
CA GLY A 98 -5.19 11.75 -30.04
C GLY A 98 -5.19 10.23 -29.85
N GLN A 99 -4.04 9.60 -30.06
CA GLN A 99 -3.83 8.15 -29.85
C GLN A 99 -3.40 7.80 -28.42
N PHE A 100 -3.06 8.80 -27.60
CA PHE A 100 -2.52 8.59 -26.27
C PHE A 100 -3.61 8.58 -25.20
N ARG A 101 -3.38 7.77 -24.16
CA ARG A 101 -4.19 7.72 -22.93
C ARG A 101 -3.34 8.15 -21.76
N TYR A 102 -3.79 9.16 -21.05
CA TYR A 102 -3.14 9.70 -19.86
C TYR A 102 -4.00 9.37 -18.65
N ALA A 103 -3.42 8.79 -17.61
CA ALA A 103 -4.10 8.50 -16.36
C ALA A 103 -3.31 9.08 -15.18
N GLY A 104 -4.02 9.43 -14.11
CA GLY A 104 -3.42 9.73 -12.83
C GLY A 104 -2.85 8.48 -12.16
N ARG A 105 -2.07 8.67 -11.09
CA ARG A 105 -1.45 7.56 -10.36
C ARG A 105 -2.41 7.00 -9.31
N VAL A 106 -2.53 5.68 -9.28
CA VAL A 106 -3.14 4.92 -8.17
C VAL A 106 -2.01 4.48 -7.25
N ASN A 107 -2.09 4.88 -5.98
CA ASN A 107 -1.08 4.59 -4.97
C ASN A 107 -1.32 3.25 -4.28
N ASP A 108 -2.60 2.88 -4.08
CA ASP A 108 -3.01 1.67 -3.37
C ASP A 108 -4.44 1.23 -3.75
N ILE A 109 -4.76 -0.04 -3.52
CA ILE A 109 -6.06 -0.68 -3.77
C ILE A 109 -6.38 -1.65 -2.63
N VAL A 110 -7.55 -1.51 -2.01
CA VAL A 110 -8.09 -2.49 -1.05
C VAL A 110 -9.37 -3.11 -1.59
N VAL A 111 -9.59 -4.38 -1.26
CA VAL A 111 -10.74 -5.18 -1.72
C VAL A 111 -11.38 -5.85 -0.51
N SER A 112 -12.71 -5.86 -0.44
CA SER A 112 -13.43 -6.60 0.59
C SER A 112 -13.10 -8.10 0.50
N PRO A 113 -12.81 -8.76 1.63
CA PRO A 113 -12.45 -10.18 1.62
C PRO A 113 -13.60 -11.07 1.12
N GLU A 114 -14.84 -10.64 1.36
CA GLU A 114 -16.05 -11.32 0.92
C GLU A 114 -16.87 -10.42 -0.02
N PRO A 115 -17.72 -11.00 -0.89
CA PRO A 115 -18.70 -10.24 -1.67
C PRO A 115 -19.73 -9.54 -0.77
N LEU A 116 -20.20 -8.37 -1.21
CA LEU A 116 -21.25 -7.60 -0.52
C LEU A 116 -22.61 -8.32 -0.59
N ASP A 117 -22.89 -8.98 -1.71
CA ASP A 117 -24.03 -9.87 -1.91
C ASP A 117 -23.51 -11.32 -2.00
N PRO A 118 -23.82 -12.18 -1.00
CA PRO A 118 -23.41 -13.59 -1.00
C PRO A 118 -23.90 -14.39 -2.22
N LEU A 119 -24.94 -13.93 -2.91
CA LEU A 119 -25.48 -14.56 -4.12
C LEU A 119 -24.77 -14.07 -5.40
N ASN A 120 -24.02 -12.98 -5.32
CA ASN A 120 -23.27 -12.42 -6.44
C ASN A 120 -21.76 -12.40 -6.12
N PRO A 121 -20.97 -13.39 -6.58
CA PRO A 121 -19.53 -13.45 -6.30
C PRO A 121 -18.72 -12.30 -6.92
N ASN A 122 -19.31 -11.47 -7.78
CA ASN A 122 -18.66 -10.30 -8.36
C ASN A 122 -18.91 -9.00 -7.59
N SER A 123 -19.69 -9.03 -6.50
CA SER A 123 -20.10 -7.87 -5.72
C SER A 123 -19.06 -7.44 -4.68
N HIS A 124 -17.76 -7.47 -4.99
CA HIS A 124 -16.74 -7.01 -4.06
C HIS A 124 -16.71 -5.48 -3.99
N ARG A 125 -16.49 -4.94 -2.78
CA ARG A 125 -16.16 -3.53 -2.59
C ARG A 125 -14.68 -3.33 -2.83
N VAL A 126 -14.35 -2.40 -3.71
CA VAL A 126 -12.98 -1.97 -3.99
C VAL A 126 -12.87 -0.48 -3.71
N LEU A 127 -11.82 -0.10 -3.00
CA LEU A 127 -11.42 1.29 -2.87
C LEU A 127 -10.03 1.47 -3.47
N ILE A 128 -9.85 2.54 -4.23
CA ILE A 128 -8.55 2.92 -4.81
C ILE A 128 -8.13 4.27 -4.25
N ALA A 129 -6.86 4.35 -3.83
CA ALA A 129 -6.23 5.59 -3.39
C ALA A 129 -5.47 6.22 -4.55
N THR A 130 -5.72 7.51 -4.79
CA THR A 130 -5.10 8.23 -5.91
C THR A 130 -4.22 9.38 -5.44
N ASP A 131 -3.23 9.69 -6.27
CA ASP A 131 -2.31 10.81 -6.05
C ASP A 131 -2.98 12.15 -6.40
N GLY A 132 -3.74 12.69 -5.46
CA GLY A 132 -4.40 14.00 -5.54
C GLY A 132 -5.84 13.98 -6.08
N GLY A 133 -6.40 12.80 -6.35
CA GLY A 133 -7.78 12.63 -6.83
C GLY A 133 -8.72 11.96 -5.84
N GLY A 134 -8.33 11.84 -4.56
CA GLY A 134 -9.12 11.25 -3.49
C GLY A 134 -9.18 9.72 -3.50
N VAL A 135 -10.18 9.20 -2.81
CA VAL A 135 -10.53 7.78 -2.79
C VAL A 135 -11.72 7.55 -3.71
N TRP A 136 -11.64 6.50 -4.53
CA TRP A 136 -12.74 6.07 -5.38
C TRP A 136 -13.22 4.69 -4.98
N ARG A 137 -14.54 4.48 -4.95
CA ARG A 137 -15.17 3.21 -4.58
C ARG A 137 -15.84 2.56 -5.79
N SER A 138 -15.81 1.23 -5.83
CA SER A 138 -16.64 0.40 -6.69
C SER A 138 -17.21 -0.77 -5.90
N ASP A 139 -18.51 -1.03 -6.01
CA ASP A 139 -19.19 -2.18 -5.38
C ASP A 139 -19.52 -3.29 -6.39
N ASN A 140 -19.14 -3.09 -7.65
CA ASN A 140 -19.33 -4.00 -8.77
C ASN A 140 -18.04 -4.15 -9.60
N CYS A 141 -16.88 -4.11 -8.93
CA CYS A 141 -15.57 -4.06 -9.55
C CYS A 141 -15.28 -5.26 -10.46
N CYS A 142 -15.93 -6.39 -10.21
CA CYS A 142 -15.74 -7.64 -10.95
C CYS A 142 -16.84 -7.89 -11.99
N ASP A 143 -17.77 -6.94 -12.18
CA ASP A 143 -18.79 -7.01 -13.24
C ASP A 143 -18.26 -6.41 -14.56
N THR A 144 -18.84 -6.86 -15.67
CA THR A 144 -18.69 -6.27 -17.01
C THR A 144 -19.05 -4.78 -17.12
N SER A 145 -19.80 -4.27 -16.15
CA SER A 145 -20.31 -2.90 -16.08
C SER A 145 -19.79 -2.13 -14.87
N THR A 146 -18.51 -2.33 -14.52
CA THR A 146 -17.87 -1.65 -13.38
C THR A 146 -18.10 -0.14 -13.37
N THR A 147 -18.54 0.36 -12.22
CA THR A 147 -18.70 1.79 -11.95
C THR A 147 -17.82 2.19 -10.78
N PHE A 148 -17.31 3.43 -10.83
CA PHE A 148 -16.56 4.04 -9.74
C PHE A 148 -17.17 5.40 -9.40
N GLU A 149 -17.21 5.71 -8.11
CA GLU A 149 -17.63 7.00 -7.57
C GLU A 149 -16.54 7.59 -6.67
N SER A 150 -16.39 8.92 -6.68
CA SER A 150 -15.53 9.61 -5.72
C SER A 150 -16.23 9.61 -4.36
N VAL A 151 -15.53 9.18 -3.33
CA VAL A 151 -16.08 9.09 -1.96
C VAL A 151 -15.44 10.07 -0.99
N THR A 152 -14.59 10.97 -1.47
CA THR A 152 -13.89 11.97 -0.64
C THR A 152 -14.02 13.39 -1.18
N ASP A 153 -15.02 13.65 -2.02
CA ASP A 153 -15.36 15.00 -2.51
C ASP A 153 -16.16 15.76 -1.43
N ASP A 154 -15.54 15.99 -0.28
CA ASP A 154 -16.13 16.66 0.87
C ASP A 154 -15.31 17.91 1.25
N PRO A 155 -15.94 19.08 1.45
CA PRO A 155 -15.23 20.32 1.78
C PRO A 155 -14.48 20.28 3.12
N GLU A 156 -14.78 19.36 4.03
CA GLU A 156 -14.09 19.19 5.31
C GLU A 156 -12.77 18.39 5.19
N ILE A 157 -12.54 17.74 4.03
CA ILE A 157 -11.32 17.01 3.69
C ILE A 157 -10.33 17.96 3.01
N GLN A 158 -9.29 18.34 3.76
CA GLN A 158 -8.31 19.34 3.31
C GLN A 158 -7.28 18.81 2.30
N SER A 159 -7.02 17.50 2.32
CA SER A 159 -6.05 16.85 1.42
C SER A 159 -6.65 15.57 0.86
N ILE A 160 -6.68 15.50 -0.47
CA ILE A 160 -7.16 14.34 -1.25
C ILE A 160 -6.01 13.61 -1.97
N ALA A 161 -4.77 13.91 -1.59
CA ALA A 161 -3.64 13.05 -1.93
C ALA A 161 -3.64 11.87 -0.96
N ILE A 162 -3.86 10.65 -1.47
CA ILE A 162 -3.98 9.46 -0.63
C ILE A 162 -2.82 8.52 -0.92
N GLY A 163 -1.98 8.28 0.08
CA GLY A 163 -0.76 7.48 -0.02
C GLY A 163 -0.98 5.98 0.21
N ASP A 164 -2.01 5.62 0.99
CA ASP A 164 -2.28 4.25 1.43
C ASP A 164 -3.73 4.07 1.88
N LEU A 165 -4.26 2.84 1.77
CA LEU A 165 -5.55 2.43 2.32
C LEU A 165 -5.36 1.21 3.23
N ALA A 166 -6.09 1.19 4.33
CA ALA A 166 -6.19 0.01 5.18
C ALA A 166 -7.65 -0.30 5.49
N MET A 167 -8.10 -1.49 5.13
CA MET A 167 -9.40 -2.02 5.52
C MET A 167 -9.24 -2.82 6.81
N ASP A 168 -10.15 -2.63 7.77
CA ASP A 168 -10.17 -3.45 8.97
C ASP A 168 -10.52 -4.90 8.60
N PRO A 169 -9.64 -5.88 8.90
CA PRO A 169 -9.89 -7.28 8.57
C PRO A 169 -11.08 -7.88 9.31
N ASN A 170 -11.53 -7.28 10.41
CA ASN A 170 -12.69 -7.73 11.19
C ASN A 170 -13.99 -7.00 10.82
N ASN A 171 -13.90 -5.88 10.11
CA ASN A 171 -15.07 -5.13 9.64
C ASN A 171 -14.73 -4.35 8.35
N PRO A 172 -15.03 -4.92 7.16
CA PRO A 172 -14.74 -4.28 5.87
C PRO A 172 -15.42 -2.93 5.61
N LEU A 173 -16.38 -2.50 6.44
CA LEU A 173 -16.97 -1.15 6.39
C LEU A 173 -16.07 -0.08 7.03
N VAL A 174 -15.11 -0.50 7.86
CA VAL A 174 -14.13 0.40 8.46
C VAL A 174 -12.90 0.45 7.56
N ILE A 175 -12.67 1.59 6.93
CA ILE A 175 -11.49 1.84 6.10
C ILE A 175 -10.80 3.11 6.58
N TYR A 176 -9.47 3.07 6.55
CA TYR A 176 -8.60 4.20 6.85
C TYR A 176 -7.84 4.61 5.59
N ALA A 177 -7.74 5.91 5.32
CA ALA A 177 -7.00 6.45 4.20
C ALA A 177 -5.92 7.43 4.69
N GLY A 178 -4.66 7.09 4.42
CA GLY A 178 -3.51 7.91 4.77
C GLY A 178 -3.36 9.07 3.81
N THR A 179 -3.47 10.31 4.29
CA THR A 179 -3.30 11.50 3.44
C THR A 179 -1.83 11.88 3.25
N GLY A 180 -1.56 12.58 2.16
CA GLY A 180 -0.24 12.93 1.67
C GLY A 180 0.32 11.87 0.72
N ASP A 181 1.52 12.14 0.19
CA ASP A 181 2.21 11.22 -0.69
C ASP A 181 3.69 11.05 -0.28
N LEU A 182 4.09 9.80 -0.01
CA LEU A 182 5.47 9.45 0.26
C LEU A 182 6.33 9.32 -1.01
N ARG A 183 5.74 9.31 -2.22
CA ARG A 183 6.46 9.05 -3.47
C ARG A 183 7.10 10.32 -4.05
N PHE A 184 8.04 10.07 -4.96
CA PHE A 184 9.09 10.98 -5.45
C PHE A 184 8.55 12.30 -6.02
N GLY A 185 9.20 13.41 -5.66
CA GLY A 185 9.05 14.72 -6.29
C GLY A 185 9.42 15.87 -5.34
N SER A 186 9.95 16.98 -5.88
CA SER A 186 10.22 18.22 -5.12
C SER A 186 8.96 18.86 -4.52
N TRP A 187 7.78 18.28 -4.80
CA TRP A 187 6.44 18.77 -4.44
C TRP A 187 5.54 17.63 -3.95
N SER A 188 6.04 16.76 -3.05
CA SER A 188 5.18 15.77 -2.39
C SER A 188 4.04 16.45 -1.63
N PHE A 189 2.84 15.88 -1.70
CA PHE A 189 1.68 16.40 -0.97
C PHE A 189 1.81 16.12 0.54
N GLY A 190 1.57 17.16 1.33
CA GLY A 190 1.49 17.06 2.79
C GLY A 190 0.24 16.30 3.25
N SER A 191 0.35 15.64 4.40
CA SER A 191 -0.79 15.07 5.11
C SER A 191 -1.69 16.15 5.67
N ALA A 192 -2.95 15.80 5.90
CA ALA A 192 -3.92 16.57 6.66
C ALA A 192 -4.77 15.64 7.55
N GLY A 193 -4.11 14.69 8.22
CA GLY A 193 -4.77 13.68 9.07
C GLY A 193 -4.97 12.31 8.42
N LEU A 194 -5.42 11.35 9.21
CA LEU A 194 -5.86 10.04 8.74
C LEU A 194 -7.37 10.08 8.50
N LEU A 195 -7.85 9.79 7.29
CA LEU A 195 -9.29 9.70 7.05
C LEU A 195 -9.80 8.36 7.55
N GLN A 196 -10.99 8.33 8.13
CA GLN A 196 -11.69 7.10 8.53
C GLN A 196 -13.13 7.15 8.03
N THR A 197 -13.58 6.04 7.46
CA THR A 197 -14.99 5.72 7.26
C THR A 197 -15.38 4.53 8.13
N THR A 198 -16.65 4.45 8.52
CA THR A 198 -17.24 3.28 9.21
C THR A 198 -18.49 2.74 8.50
N ASP A 199 -18.85 3.35 7.38
CA ASP A 199 -19.98 2.99 6.50
C ASP A 199 -19.49 2.53 5.12
N GLY A 200 -18.19 2.21 5.02
CA GLY A 200 -17.57 1.71 3.81
C GLY A 200 -17.44 2.74 2.69
N GLY A 201 -17.26 3.99 3.09
CA GLY A 201 -16.87 5.11 2.24
C GLY A 201 -17.98 6.13 1.99
N ASP A 202 -19.19 5.97 2.52
CA ASP A 202 -20.25 6.96 2.31
C ASP A 202 -19.96 8.28 3.02
N SER A 203 -19.33 8.20 4.21
CA SER A 203 -18.86 9.37 4.94
C SER A 203 -17.47 9.15 5.54
N TRP A 204 -16.72 10.24 5.67
CA TRP A 204 -15.36 10.23 6.21
C TRP A 204 -15.18 11.29 7.28
N ARG A 205 -14.47 10.94 8.35
CA ARG A 205 -13.97 11.88 9.35
C ARG A 205 -12.45 11.89 9.37
N VAL A 206 -11.87 12.98 9.86
CA VAL A 206 -10.42 13.16 9.93
C VAL A 206 -9.93 12.92 11.36
N LEU A 207 -8.97 12.02 11.51
CA LEU A 207 -8.31 11.66 12.76
C LEU A 207 -6.89 12.25 12.82
N GLY A 208 -6.43 12.59 14.03
CA GLY A 208 -5.04 13.00 14.27
C GLY A 208 -4.58 14.22 13.46
N ARG A 209 -5.44 15.22 13.21
CA ARG A 209 -5.09 16.43 12.44
C ARG A 209 -3.83 17.12 12.97
N ASP A 210 -3.69 17.23 14.28
CA ASP A 210 -2.56 17.89 14.93
C ASP A 210 -1.30 17.00 14.94
N GLN A 211 -1.47 15.68 14.92
CA GLN A 211 -0.34 14.73 14.81
C GLN A 211 0.18 14.60 13.37
N PHE A 212 -0.72 14.60 12.39
CA PHE A 212 -0.41 14.35 10.98
C PHE A 212 -0.67 15.59 10.12
N GLY A 213 0.01 16.67 10.48
CA GLY A 213 0.01 17.91 9.71
C GLY A 213 0.79 17.82 8.39
N PRO A 214 0.77 18.89 7.58
CA PRO A 214 1.34 18.90 6.24
C PRO A 214 2.87 18.93 6.23
N SER A 215 3.51 19.21 7.35
CA SER A 215 4.96 19.28 7.50
C SER A 215 5.43 18.67 8.81
N TYR A 216 6.71 18.29 8.88
CA TYR A 216 7.37 17.88 10.11
C TYR A 216 8.45 18.88 10.53
N PRO A 217 8.81 18.94 11.83
CA PRO A 217 9.82 19.88 12.31
C PRO A 217 11.18 19.63 11.66
N VAL A 218 11.83 20.70 11.21
CA VAL A 218 13.20 20.69 10.66
C VAL A 218 14.06 21.78 11.30
N ALA A 219 15.37 21.74 11.06
CA ALA A 219 16.28 22.78 11.54
C ALA A 219 15.84 24.18 11.04
N PRO A 220 16.00 25.26 11.82
CA PRO A 220 15.51 26.60 11.45
C PRO A 220 16.02 27.14 10.11
N SER A 221 17.18 26.68 9.64
CA SER A 221 17.78 27.08 8.36
C SER A 221 17.41 26.17 7.18
N ALA A 222 16.61 25.13 7.42
CA ALA A 222 16.21 24.17 6.40
C ALA A 222 14.88 24.54 5.74
N TYR A 223 14.70 24.16 4.48
CA TYR A 223 13.41 24.26 3.80
C TYR A 223 12.37 23.38 4.52
N SER A 224 11.14 23.87 4.64
CA SER A 224 10.02 23.12 5.20
C SER A 224 9.84 21.80 4.45
N GLN A 225 9.68 20.71 5.20
CA GLN A 225 9.53 19.38 4.63
C GLN A 225 8.11 18.87 4.82
N HIS A 226 7.53 18.32 3.75
CA HIS A 226 6.19 17.75 3.81
C HIS A 226 6.18 16.42 4.54
N GLN A 227 5.31 16.27 5.51
CA GLN A 227 4.99 14.97 6.13
C GLN A 227 3.90 14.28 5.30
N ALA A 228 3.95 12.96 5.22
CA ALA A 228 2.88 12.17 4.61
C ALA A 228 2.64 10.91 5.44
N ILE A 229 1.39 10.45 5.46
CA ILE A 229 1.06 9.11 5.91
C ILE A 229 1.37 8.16 4.76
N GLY A 230 2.37 7.31 4.98
CA GLY A 230 2.89 6.40 3.98
C GLY A 230 2.28 5.04 3.97
N LYS A 231 1.93 4.58 5.17
CA LYS A 231 1.40 3.24 5.41
C LYS A 231 0.42 3.30 6.57
N VAL A 232 -0.65 2.53 6.48
CA VAL A 232 -1.63 2.34 7.54
C VAL A 232 -1.83 0.85 7.73
N ALA A 233 -1.92 0.41 8.98
CA ALA A 233 -2.26 -0.97 9.31
C ALA A 233 -3.25 -1.01 10.47
N VAL A 234 -4.24 -1.89 10.36
CA VAL A 234 -5.16 -2.24 11.45
C VAL A 234 -4.67 -3.52 12.09
N ASN A 235 -4.64 -3.57 13.42
CA ASN A 235 -4.28 -4.79 14.12
C ASN A 235 -5.37 -5.87 13.87
N PRO A 236 -5.02 -7.02 13.26
CA PRO A 236 -5.99 -8.07 12.96
C PRO A 236 -6.62 -8.72 14.19
N ASN A 237 -5.95 -8.69 15.35
CA ASN A 237 -6.46 -9.25 16.59
C ASN A 237 -7.30 -8.25 17.40
N GLN A 238 -7.22 -6.95 17.09
CA GLN A 238 -7.91 -5.90 17.83
C GLN A 238 -8.10 -4.64 16.98
N SER A 239 -9.27 -4.49 16.36
CA SER A 239 -9.61 -3.38 15.45
C SER A 239 -9.46 -1.97 16.04
N SER A 240 -9.45 -1.84 17.37
CA SER A 240 -9.20 -0.54 18.02
C SER A 240 -7.74 -0.10 17.95
N GLN A 241 -6.83 -0.96 17.52
CA GLN A 241 -5.41 -0.66 17.47
C GLN A 241 -4.94 -0.40 16.04
N LEU A 242 -4.33 0.77 15.83
CA LEU A 242 -3.87 1.25 14.53
C LEU A 242 -2.37 1.54 14.57
N ILE A 243 -1.71 1.30 13.45
CA ILE A 243 -0.31 1.64 13.24
C ILE A 243 -0.22 2.49 11.98
N VAL A 244 0.36 3.68 12.10
CA VAL A 244 0.54 4.63 11.01
C VAL A 244 2.03 4.85 10.79
N GLY A 245 2.50 4.57 9.59
CA GLY A 245 3.85 4.85 9.14
C GLY A 245 3.92 6.18 8.41
N THR A 246 4.90 7.02 8.78
CA THR A 246 5.11 8.36 8.20
C THR A 246 6.54 8.52 7.68
N LYS A 247 6.96 9.75 7.37
CA LYS A 247 8.38 10.09 7.09
C LYS A 247 9.26 10.13 8.35
N THR A 248 8.64 10.22 9.52
CA THR A 248 9.33 10.49 10.79
C THR A 248 9.31 9.28 11.74
N GLY A 249 8.73 8.16 11.30
CA GLY A 249 8.60 6.93 12.08
C GLY A 249 7.16 6.43 12.14
N LEU A 250 6.89 5.60 13.13
CA LEU A 250 5.59 4.97 13.36
C LEU A 250 4.80 5.70 14.44
N PHE A 251 3.48 5.71 14.32
CA PHE A 251 2.55 6.20 15.32
C PHE A 251 1.55 5.10 15.65
N PHE A 252 1.23 4.97 16.93
CA PHE A 252 0.37 3.92 17.45
C PHE A 252 -0.86 4.52 18.11
N SER A 253 -2.03 4.01 17.75
CA SER A 253 -3.28 4.30 18.46
C SER A 253 -3.84 3.01 19.04
N TYR A 254 -4.48 3.13 20.20
CA TYR A 254 -5.11 2.01 20.93
C TYR A 254 -6.62 2.18 21.09
N ASP A 255 -7.16 3.26 20.50
CA ASP A 255 -8.53 3.75 20.66
C ASP A 255 -9.11 4.23 19.32
N THR A 256 -8.91 3.45 18.26
CA THR A 256 -9.45 3.71 16.90
C THR A 256 -9.00 5.01 16.24
N GLY A 257 -7.84 5.54 16.66
CA GLY A 257 -7.20 6.72 16.07
C GLY A 257 -7.54 8.05 16.75
N GLU A 258 -8.19 8.01 17.91
CA GLU A 258 -8.49 9.21 18.71
C GLU A 258 -7.22 9.78 19.37
N ASN A 259 -6.38 8.91 19.94
CA ASN A 259 -5.10 9.28 20.53
C ASN A 259 -3.93 8.52 19.91
N TRP A 260 -2.77 9.17 19.87
CA TRP A 260 -1.57 8.68 19.20
C TRP A 260 -0.34 8.74 20.09
N THR A 261 0.44 7.66 20.09
CA THR A 261 1.79 7.61 20.65
C THR A 261 2.81 7.57 19.51
N GLY A 262 3.73 8.52 19.50
CA GLY A 262 4.83 8.55 18.52
C GLY A 262 5.50 9.93 18.43
N PRO A 263 6.50 10.08 17.54
CA PRO A 263 7.02 9.05 16.64
C PRO A 263 7.78 7.94 17.39
N CYS A 264 7.39 6.69 17.16
CA CYS A 264 8.07 5.50 17.61
C CYS A 264 9.09 5.08 16.55
N LEU A 265 10.36 5.01 16.94
CA LEU A 265 11.46 4.69 16.04
C LEU A 265 11.71 3.18 15.99
N THR A 266 12.02 2.67 14.80
CA THR A 266 12.41 1.25 14.61
C THR A 266 13.87 0.97 14.99
N ASN A 267 14.66 2.02 15.23
CA ASN A 267 16.09 1.96 15.57
C ASN A 267 16.53 3.32 16.16
N SER A 268 17.83 3.51 16.36
CA SER A 268 18.42 4.70 16.97
C SER A 268 18.51 5.95 16.06
N PHE A 269 18.11 5.87 14.80
CA PHE A 269 18.11 6.99 13.85
C PHE A 269 16.72 7.58 13.72
N GLY A 270 16.55 8.89 13.83
CA GLY A 270 15.23 9.52 13.78
C GLY A 270 15.28 11.02 13.97
N PRO A 271 14.27 11.80 13.56
CA PRO A 271 14.36 13.27 13.50
C PRO A 271 14.61 13.94 14.85
N GLN A 272 14.27 13.25 15.95
CA GLN A 272 14.44 13.70 17.34
C GLN A 272 15.43 12.82 18.14
N SER A 273 16.29 12.08 17.45
CA SER A 273 17.32 11.24 18.08
C SER A 273 18.68 11.94 18.09
N ALA A 274 19.68 11.32 18.74
CA ALA A 274 21.07 11.75 18.63
C ALA A 274 21.60 11.74 17.19
N ASN A 275 20.92 11.03 16.26
CA ASN A 275 21.25 10.97 14.85
C ASN A 275 20.02 11.40 14.01
N PRO A 276 19.82 12.71 13.75
CA PRO A 276 18.63 13.24 13.08
C PRO A 276 18.53 12.74 11.63
N HIS A 277 17.67 11.74 11.39
CA HIS A 277 17.45 11.09 10.09
C HIS A 277 15.96 10.87 9.90
N ARG A 278 15.49 10.83 8.65
CA ARG A 278 14.13 10.38 8.34
C ARG A 278 13.98 8.88 8.63
N GLN A 279 12.78 8.49 9.03
CA GLN A 279 12.33 7.10 9.10
C GLN A 279 11.13 6.94 8.18
N ASP A 280 11.39 6.98 6.88
CA ASP A 280 10.37 6.76 5.85
C ASP A 280 9.82 5.34 5.94
N ILE A 281 8.62 5.20 6.51
CA ILE A 281 7.93 3.93 6.57
C ILE A 281 7.29 3.66 5.20
N THR A 282 7.97 2.84 4.40
CA THR A 282 7.59 2.55 3.01
C THR A 282 6.82 1.24 2.86
N GLY A 283 6.80 0.43 3.91
CA GLY A 283 6.00 -0.79 4.02
C GLY A 283 5.65 -1.05 5.48
N LEU A 284 4.45 -1.56 5.72
CA LEU A 284 3.96 -1.88 7.05
C LEU A 284 2.99 -3.06 6.95
N LEU A 285 3.17 -4.07 7.78
CA LEU A 285 2.26 -5.20 7.89
C LEU A 285 1.99 -5.49 9.37
N ALA A 286 0.75 -5.84 9.69
CA ALA A 286 0.34 -6.39 10.97
C ALA A 286 -0.29 -7.76 10.73
N LEU A 287 0.30 -8.81 11.30
CA LEU A 287 -0.08 -10.19 11.06
C LEU A 287 -0.42 -10.89 12.37
N ASN A 288 -1.51 -11.67 12.39
CA ASN A 288 -1.77 -12.58 13.49
C ASN A 288 -0.84 -13.80 13.38
N GLN A 289 0.06 -13.96 14.35
CA GLN A 289 0.94 -15.11 14.51
C GLN A 289 0.68 -15.76 15.87
N GLY A 290 -0.15 -16.81 15.87
CA GLY A 290 -0.47 -17.57 17.09
C GLY A 290 -1.19 -16.74 18.16
N GLY A 291 -2.07 -15.81 17.76
CA GLY A 291 -2.80 -14.91 18.66
C GLY A 291 -2.03 -13.65 19.04
N THR A 292 -0.75 -13.54 18.65
CA THR A 292 0.06 -12.32 18.83
C THR A 292 0.08 -11.53 17.54
N THR A 293 -0.11 -10.22 17.61
CA THR A 293 0.05 -9.35 16.44
C THR A 293 1.52 -9.03 16.24
N MET A 294 2.09 -9.56 15.17
CA MET A 294 3.45 -9.29 14.75
C MET A 294 3.46 -8.20 13.69
N LEU A 295 4.25 -7.16 13.95
CA LEU A 295 4.45 -6.01 13.09
C LEU A 295 5.72 -6.20 12.26
N TYR A 296 5.66 -5.81 10.99
CA TYR A 296 6.80 -5.71 10.09
C TYR A 296 6.81 -4.33 9.47
N ALA A 297 7.89 -3.56 9.70
CA ALA A 297 8.06 -2.22 9.15
C ALA A 297 9.26 -2.21 8.21
N ALA A 298 9.04 -1.78 6.97
CA ALA A 298 10.09 -1.49 6.01
C ALA A 298 10.41 0.00 6.07
N VAL A 299 11.65 0.30 6.43
CA VAL A 299 12.17 1.67 6.53
C VAL A 299 13.14 1.89 5.39
N GLY A 300 12.96 2.98 4.65
CA GLY A 300 13.78 3.27 3.49
C GLY A 300 13.48 4.64 2.91
N THR A 301 14.48 5.50 2.87
CA THR A 301 14.44 6.75 2.11
C THR A 301 14.50 6.46 0.61
N ARG A 302 13.87 7.32 -0.20
CA ARG A 302 13.86 7.19 -1.66
C ARG A 302 14.50 8.43 -2.27
N GLY A 303 15.65 8.23 -2.92
CA GLY A 303 16.28 9.24 -3.78
C GLY A 303 17.64 9.75 -3.31
N GLN A 304 18.09 10.80 -3.99
CA GLN A 304 19.34 11.51 -3.70
C GLN A 304 18.98 12.84 -3.03
N ALA A 305 19.83 13.34 -2.13
CA ALA A 305 19.66 14.67 -1.58
C ALA A 305 19.50 15.72 -2.67
N THR A 306 18.58 16.65 -2.42
CA THR A 306 18.39 17.85 -3.24
C THR A 306 18.58 19.08 -2.37
N PRO A 307 18.80 20.28 -2.94
CA PRO A 307 18.88 21.50 -2.14
C PRO A 307 17.65 21.75 -1.25
N VAL A 308 16.49 21.23 -1.66
CA VAL A 308 15.22 21.35 -0.91
C VAL A 308 14.91 20.13 -0.05
N GLN A 309 15.62 19.01 -0.21
CA GLN A 309 15.49 17.79 0.61
C GLN A 309 16.91 17.26 0.91
N PRO A 310 17.71 18.01 1.69
CA PRO A 310 19.11 17.66 1.93
C PRO A 310 19.26 16.40 2.79
N ASP A 311 18.17 15.98 3.44
CA ASP A 311 18.15 14.86 4.39
C ASP A 311 17.88 13.49 3.74
N LEU A 312 17.69 13.42 2.43
CA LEU A 312 17.53 12.15 1.71
C LEU A 312 18.81 11.30 1.68
N ASP A 313 19.99 11.89 1.85
CA ASP A 313 21.25 11.14 1.92
C ASP A 313 21.47 10.48 3.29
N PHE A 314 20.63 10.80 4.28
CA PHE A 314 20.69 10.27 5.64
C PHE A 314 19.93 8.94 5.74
N ASN A 315 20.56 7.86 5.24
CA ASN A 315 19.97 6.52 5.04
C ASN A 315 20.08 5.56 6.24
N GLY A 316 20.42 6.06 7.43
CA GLY A 316 20.81 5.25 8.60
C GLY A 316 19.76 4.27 9.10
N ALA A 317 18.48 4.47 8.76
CA ALA A 317 17.39 3.62 9.23
C ALA A 317 17.03 2.47 8.28
N ASN A 318 17.67 2.34 7.11
CA ASN A 318 17.21 1.44 6.04
C ASN A 318 17.22 -0.05 6.44
N GLY A 319 16.07 -0.71 6.30
CA GLY A 319 15.92 -2.14 6.59
C GLY A 319 14.48 -2.57 6.85
N ILE A 320 14.33 -3.86 7.15
CA ILE A 320 13.06 -4.42 7.62
C ILE A 320 13.21 -4.77 9.09
N TYR A 321 12.24 -4.33 9.88
CA TYR A 321 12.20 -4.51 11.33
C TYR A 321 10.94 -5.24 11.72
N ARG A 322 11.04 -6.09 12.75
CA ARG A 322 9.89 -6.76 13.37
C ARG A 322 9.76 -6.42 14.84
N ALA A 323 8.53 -6.37 15.32
CA ALA A 323 8.20 -6.26 16.74
C ALA A 323 6.84 -6.88 17.02
N ALA A 324 6.59 -7.33 18.25
CA ALA A 324 5.24 -7.61 18.69
C ALA A 324 4.51 -6.29 18.96
N MET A 325 3.22 -6.23 18.61
CA MET A 325 2.36 -5.11 19.00
C MET A 325 2.29 -5.04 20.54
N PRO A 326 2.66 -3.91 21.17
CA PRO A 326 2.57 -3.77 22.61
C PRO A 326 1.12 -3.50 23.03
N SER A 327 0.84 -3.57 24.33
CA SER A 327 -0.50 -3.26 24.87
C SER A 327 -0.79 -1.76 24.95
N ALA A 328 0.26 -0.92 24.99
CA ALA A 328 0.19 0.54 24.96
C ALA A 328 1.55 1.12 24.53
N GLY A 329 1.56 2.38 24.08
CA GLY A 329 2.77 3.13 23.76
C GLY A 329 3.56 2.61 22.55
N CYS A 330 4.86 2.89 22.53
CA CYS A 330 5.78 2.39 21.51
C CYS A 330 6.27 0.97 21.83
N PRO A 331 6.60 0.13 20.82
CA PRO A 331 7.32 -1.11 21.05
C PRO A 331 8.65 -0.85 21.77
N ALA A 332 8.95 -1.63 22.80
CA ALA A 332 10.16 -1.46 23.61
C ALA A 332 11.45 -1.70 22.82
N SER A 333 11.39 -2.59 21.83
CA SER A 333 12.50 -2.90 20.94
C SER A 333 11.99 -3.44 19.61
N TRP A 334 12.75 -3.17 18.56
CA TRP A 334 12.57 -3.77 17.25
C TRP A 334 13.74 -4.67 16.92
N GLU A 335 13.47 -5.80 16.30
CA GLU A 335 14.49 -6.67 15.75
C GLU A 335 14.65 -6.39 14.27
N ARG A 336 15.84 -6.02 13.83
CA ARG A 336 16.16 -5.92 12.40
C ARG A 336 16.25 -7.32 11.81
N ILE A 337 15.39 -7.62 10.83
CA ILE A 337 15.38 -8.89 10.12
C ILE A 337 16.00 -8.82 8.74
N SER A 338 16.24 -7.64 8.18
CA SER A 338 17.03 -7.53 6.95
C SER A 338 18.50 -7.83 7.23
N ARG A 339 19.08 -8.80 6.51
CA ARG A 339 20.45 -9.30 6.68
C ARG A 339 21.13 -9.51 5.33
N ALA A 340 22.47 -9.44 5.31
CA ALA A 340 23.25 -9.46 4.07
C ALA A 340 23.21 -10.82 3.36
N ASP A 341 22.71 -11.84 4.07
CA ASP A 341 22.56 -13.23 3.65
C ASP A 341 21.13 -13.60 3.27
N ASN A 342 20.15 -12.72 3.50
CA ASN A 342 18.75 -12.99 3.23
C ASN A 342 18.15 -12.08 2.17
N GLY A 343 18.99 -11.58 1.25
CA GLY A 343 18.62 -10.82 0.04
C GLY A 343 17.97 -9.46 0.29
N TRP A 344 17.96 -8.97 1.53
CA TRP A 344 17.54 -7.62 1.87
C TRP A 344 18.75 -6.72 2.15
N PRO A 345 18.63 -5.38 1.98
CA PRO A 345 19.68 -4.45 2.35
C PRO A 345 20.09 -4.63 3.81
N ALA A 346 21.33 -5.02 4.02
CA ALA A 346 21.99 -5.06 5.32
C ALA A 346 23.36 -4.42 5.19
N GLU A 347 23.95 -4.04 6.33
CA GLU A 347 25.25 -3.36 6.43
C GLU A 347 25.25 -1.85 6.08
N LEU A 348 24.10 -1.21 5.81
CA LEU A 348 24.03 0.27 5.66
C LEU A 348 23.67 1.02 6.94
N GLY A 349 23.66 0.31 8.08
CA GLY A 349 23.21 0.82 9.38
C GLY A 349 24.11 1.87 10.04
N ASN A 350 25.08 2.44 9.30
CA ASN A 350 25.97 3.48 9.82
C ASN A 350 25.56 4.88 9.31
N GLY A 351 24.50 4.99 8.50
CA GLY A 351 24.10 6.27 7.90
C GLY A 351 24.99 6.77 6.77
N ASN A 352 25.92 5.94 6.27
CA ASN A 352 26.74 6.31 5.12
C ASN A 352 25.93 6.19 3.82
N SER A 353 25.79 7.31 3.10
CA SER A 353 25.23 7.36 1.76
C SER A 353 26.02 6.45 0.81
N PHE A 354 25.33 5.64 0.02
CA PHE A 354 25.92 5.14 -1.22
C PHE A 354 25.86 6.30 -2.20
N GLY A 355 27.04 6.77 -2.63
CA GLY A 355 27.20 7.85 -3.60
C GLY A 355 26.36 7.68 -4.88
N PRO A 356 26.39 8.66 -5.78
CA PRO A 356 25.42 8.81 -6.85
C PRO A 356 25.25 7.52 -7.66
N ILE A 357 23.99 7.16 -7.89
CA ILE A 357 23.61 6.09 -8.81
C ILE A 357 24.06 6.57 -10.20
N GLY A 358 25.13 5.98 -10.71
CA GLY A 358 25.69 6.28 -12.03
C GLY A 358 24.77 5.91 -13.17
#